data_AF-A0A6L9QN47-F1
#
_entry.id   AF-A0A6L9QN47-F1
#
_cell.length_a   1.000
_cell.length_b   1.000
_cell.length_c   1.000
_cell.angle_alpha   90.00
_cell.angle_beta   90.00
_cell.angle_gamma   90.00
#
_symmetry.space_group_name_H-M   'P 1'
#
loop_
_entity.id
_entity.type
_entity.pdbx_description
1 polymer ?
#
loop_
_entity_poly.entity_id
_entity_poly.type
_entity_poly.pdbx_seq_one_letter_code
_entity_poly.pdbx_strand_id
1 'polypeptide(L)'
;QDIPLLMDELRGAVARREWGGAAGPIEGLGRLRAGEAVPLLKTAWTESTYAYLRPRILTALTRTAPHTAESYTVEGLWDCEEGVRAEAARTAPITRETGLRLRRLHQDGAEEPAVRAAAGTRLMI
;
A
#
# COMPACT_ATOMS: atom_id res chain seq x y z
N GLN A 1 17.69 -15.88 5.82
CA GLN A 1 17.02 -17.20 5.74
C GLN A 1 15.53 -17.03 5.45
N ASP A 2 14.88 -15.98 5.96
CA ASP A 2 13.41 -15.81 5.84
C ASP A 2 12.92 -15.29 4.48
N ILE A 3 13.72 -14.49 3.75
CA ILE A 3 13.28 -13.89 2.49
C ILE A 3 12.96 -14.97 1.42
N PRO A 4 13.82 -15.96 1.12
CA PRO A 4 13.50 -16.98 0.12
C PRO A 4 12.24 -17.77 0.44
N LEU A 5 12.03 -18.14 1.71
CA LEU A 5 10.82 -18.84 2.14
C LEU A 5 9.56 -18.00 1.88
N LEU A 6 9.56 -16.73 2.30
CA LEU A 6 8.43 -15.84 2.09
C LEU A 6 8.20 -15.54 0.60
N MET A 7 9.26 -15.51 -0.21
CA MET A 7 9.14 -15.35 -1.66
C MET A 7 8.46 -16.56 -2.31
N ASP A 8 8.80 -17.78 -1.89
CA ASP A 8 8.16 -19.01 -2.37
C ASP A 8 6.70 -19.10 -1.94
N GLU A 9 6.40 -18.76 -0.68
CA GLU A 9 5.02 -18.68 -0.17
C GLU A 9 4.19 -17.65 -0.94
N LEU A 10 4.72 -16.43 -1.15
CA LEU A 10 4.03 -15.40 -1.91
C LEU A 10 3.77 -15.83 -3.35
N ARG A 11 4.78 -16.42 -4.00
CA ARG A 11 4.65 -16.90 -5.38
C ARG A 11 3.57 -17.98 -5.48
N GLY A 12 3.56 -18.94 -4.56
CA GLY A 12 2.54 -20.00 -4.50
C GLY A 12 1.13 -19.46 -4.26
N ALA A 13 0.98 -18.49 -3.36
CA ALA A 13 -0.30 -17.85 -3.07
C ALA A 13 -0.82 -17.04 -4.26
N VAL A 14 0.02 -16.22 -4.90
CA VAL A 14 -0.34 -15.43 -6.09
C VAL A 14 -0.74 -16.34 -7.25
N ALA A 15 0.05 -17.39 -7.53
CA ALA A 15 -0.23 -18.33 -8.62
C ALA A 15 -1.59 -19.05 -8.46
N ARG A 16 -1.98 -19.36 -7.22
CA ARG A 16 -3.25 -20.00 -6.89
C ARG A 16 -4.38 -19.02 -6.59
N ARG A 17 -4.11 -17.71 -6.64
CA ARG A 17 -5.04 -16.63 -6.25
C ARG A 17 -5.57 -16.78 -4.82
N GLU A 18 -4.77 -17.33 -3.93
CA GLU A 18 -5.07 -17.49 -2.51
C GLU A 18 -4.72 -16.21 -1.74
N TRP A 19 -5.48 -15.15 -1.99
CA TRP A 19 -5.18 -13.80 -1.47
C TRP A 19 -5.10 -13.72 0.06
N GLY A 20 -5.88 -14.53 0.77
CA GLY A 20 -5.77 -14.65 2.24
C GLY A 20 -4.41 -15.21 2.67
N GLY A 21 -3.89 -16.20 1.95
CA GLY A 21 -2.57 -16.79 2.21
C GLY A 21 -1.40 -15.88 1.82
N ALA A 22 -1.62 -14.91 0.93
CA ALA A 22 -0.60 -13.95 0.52
C ALA A 22 -0.29 -12.88 1.59
N ALA A 23 -1.19 -12.65 2.55
CA ALA A 23 -1.09 -11.55 3.51
C ALA A 23 0.18 -11.62 4.39
N GLY A 24 0.45 -12.78 4.99
CA GLY A 24 1.63 -12.99 5.84
C GLY A 24 2.95 -12.76 5.09
N PRO A 25 3.16 -13.41 3.94
CA PRO A 25 4.33 -13.20 3.09
C PRO A 25 4.54 -11.74 2.66
N ILE A 26 3.48 -11.05 2.21
CA ILE A 26 3.54 -9.63 1.81
C ILE A 26 4.03 -8.76 2.95
N GLU A 27 3.43 -8.91 4.13
CA GLU A 27 3.82 -8.12 5.30
C GLU A 27 5.26 -8.43 5.75
N GLY A 28 5.65 -9.71 5.73
CA GLY A 28 7.00 -10.16 6.06
C GLY A 28 8.05 -9.56 5.12
N LEU A 29 7.85 -9.69 3.82
CA LEU A 29 8.74 -9.14 2.79
C LEU A 29 8.82 -7.61 2.87
N GLY A 30 7.69 -6.95 3.14
CA GLY A 30 7.65 -5.50 3.40
C GLY A 30 8.45 -5.09 4.63
N ARG A 31 8.34 -5.81 5.75
CA ARG A 31 9.15 -5.57 6.97
C ARG A 31 10.64 -5.78 6.73
N LEU A 32 10.99 -6.80 5.94
CA LEU A 32 12.38 -7.12 5.59
C LEU A 32 12.95 -6.24 4.47
N ARG A 33 12.13 -5.37 3.86
CA ARG A 33 12.50 -4.52 2.71
C ARG A 33 13.08 -5.35 1.55
N ALA A 34 12.51 -6.51 1.30
CA ALA A 34 12.93 -7.41 0.23
C ALA A 34 12.57 -6.83 -1.15
N GLY A 35 13.54 -6.14 -1.79
CA GLY A 35 13.34 -5.52 -3.10
C GLY A 35 12.98 -6.52 -4.22
N GLU A 36 13.41 -7.77 -4.12
CA GLU A 36 13.04 -8.83 -5.06
C GLU A 36 11.55 -9.19 -5.04
N ALA A 37 10.80 -8.80 -4.00
CA ALA A 37 9.36 -9.01 -3.91
C ALA A 37 8.56 -8.05 -4.81
N VAL A 38 9.15 -6.93 -5.24
CA VAL A 38 8.44 -5.85 -5.94
C VAL A 38 7.62 -6.33 -7.14
N PRO A 39 8.12 -7.19 -8.05
CA PRO A 39 7.30 -7.71 -9.15
C PRO A 39 6.04 -8.43 -8.68
N LEU A 40 6.15 -9.30 -7.66
CA LEU A 40 5.00 -10.03 -7.11
C LEU A 40 4.03 -9.10 -6.37
N LEU A 41 4.54 -8.08 -5.66
CA LEU A 41 3.70 -7.07 -5.01
C LEU A 41 2.88 -6.27 -6.03
N LYS A 42 3.47 -5.92 -7.18
CA LYS A 42 2.77 -5.23 -8.27
C LYS A 42 1.69 -6.12 -8.90
N THR A 43 1.99 -7.41 -9.11
CA THR A 43 1.01 -8.39 -9.57
C THR A 43 -0.14 -8.51 -8.57
N ALA A 44 0.16 -8.67 -7.27
CA ALA A 44 -0.86 -8.77 -6.24
C ALA A 44 -1.73 -7.49 -6.14
N TRP A 45 -1.15 -6.30 -6.30
CA TRP A 45 -1.92 -5.05 -6.36
C TRP A 45 -2.94 -5.04 -7.50
N THR A 46 -2.53 -5.54 -8.66
CA THR A 46 -3.33 -5.50 -9.89
C THR A 46 -4.40 -6.59 -9.92
N GLU A 47 -4.09 -7.78 -9.39
CA GLU A 47 -4.94 -8.96 -9.55
C GLU A 47 -5.79 -9.30 -8.32
N SER A 48 -5.44 -8.80 -7.13
CA SER A 48 -6.17 -9.12 -5.91
C SER A 48 -7.60 -8.57 -5.96
N THR A 49 -8.57 -9.46 -5.77
CA THR A 49 -9.97 -9.08 -5.50
C THR A 49 -10.25 -8.93 -4.00
N TYR A 50 -9.25 -9.19 -3.15
CA TYR A 50 -9.37 -9.14 -1.70
C TYR A 50 -8.98 -7.76 -1.17
N ALA A 51 -9.99 -6.96 -0.80
CA ALA A 51 -9.81 -5.55 -0.44
C ALA A 51 -8.85 -5.35 0.75
N TYR A 52 -8.97 -6.19 1.79
CA TYR A 52 -8.09 -6.16 2.94
C TYR A 52 -6.60 -6.45 2.62
N LEU A 53 -6.28 -6.96 1.44
CA LEU A 53 -4.88 -7.18 1.03
C LEU A 53 -4.22 -5.90 0.52
N ARG A 54 -4.98 -4.98 -0.11
CA ARG A 54 -4.45 -3.75 -0.70
C ARG A 54 -3.64 -2.89 0.28
N PRO A 55 -4.06 -2.63 1.54
CA PRO A 55 -3.25 -1.82 2.45
C PRO A 55 -1.90 -2.49 2.79
N ARG A 56 -1.88 -3.82 2.86
CA ARG A 56 -0.66 -4.61 3.12
C ARG A 56 0.30 -4.55 1.94
N ILE A 57 -0.24 -4.69 0.72
CA ILE A 57 0.53 -4.57 -0.52
C ILE A 57 1.14 -3.18 -0.64
N LEU A 58 0.34 -2.13 -0.44
CA LEU A 58 0.83 -0.75 -0.55
C LEU A 58 1.93 -0.47 0.49
N THR A 59 1.72 -0.89 1.74
CA THR A 59 2.73 -0.77 2.79
C THR A 59 4.02 -1.54 2.47
N ALA A 60 3.92 -2.72 1.85
CA ALA A 60 5.08 -3.49 1.43
C ALA A 60 5.80 -2.81 0.26
N LEU A 61 5.08 -2.28 -0.72
CA LEU A 61 5.65 -1.52 -1.84
C LEU A 61 6.38 -0.26 -1.36
N THR A 62 5.76 0.54 -0.49
CA THR A 62 6.38 1.77 0.05
C THR A 62 7.66 1.49 0.82
N ARG A 63 7.78 0.32 1.47
CA ARG A 63 8.99 -0.10 2.20
C ARG A 63 10.07 -0.73 1.33
N THR A 64 9.69 -1.44 0.27
CA THR A 64 10.62 -2.21 -0.58
C THR A 64 11.16 -1.40 -1.74
N ALA A 65 10.35 -0.52 -2.33
CA ALA A 65 10.74 0.33 -3.44
C ALA A 65 9.97 1.66 -3.43
N PRO A 66 10.35 2.63 -2.58
CA PRO A 66 9.62 3.89 -2.39
C PRO A 66 9.31 4.64 -3.69
N HIS A 67 10.29 4.81 -4.58
CA HIS A 67 10.08 5.50 -5.86
C HIS A 67 9.12 4.74 -6.79
N THR A 68 9.24 3.42 -6.86
CA THR A 68 8.28 2.59 -7.61
C THR A 68 6.88 2.65 -7.00
N ALA A 69 6.79 2.80 -5.68
CA ALA A 69 5.52 2.85 -4.95
C ALA A 69 4.76 4.18 -5.17
N GLU A 70 5.42 5.25 -5.60
CA GLU A 70 4.79 6.58 -5.76
C GLU A 70 3.49 6.51 -6.59
N SER A 71 3.47 5.83 -7.73
CA SER A 71 2.25 5.70 -8.55
C SER A 71 1.12 4.96 -7.81
N TYR A 72 1.45 3.95 -7.02
CA TYR A 72 0.50 3.17 -6.23
C TYR A 72 -0.03 3.97 -5.04
N THR A 73 0.80 4.81 -4.43
CA THR A 73 0.37 5.71 -3.35
C THR A 73 -0.52 6.83 -3.88
N VAL A 74 -0.27 7.31 -5.11
CA VAL A 74 -1.19 8.22 -5.79
C VAL A 74 -2.54 7.50 -5.94
N GLU A 75 -2.59 6.36 -6.64
CA GLU A 75 -3.84 5.58 -6.81
C GLU A 75 -4.56 5.34 -5.47
N GLY A 76 -3.81 4.99 -4.43
CA GLY A 76 -4.33 4.69 -3.09
C GLY A 76 -5.07 5.84 -2.41
N LEU A 77 -4.85 7.10 -2.78
CA LEU A 77 -5.62 8.24 -2.24
C LEU A 77 -7.10 8.21 -2.66
N TRP A 78 -7.43 7.48 -3.73
CA TRP A 78 -8.79 7.31 -4.25
C TRP A 78 -9.37 5.92 -3.95
N ASP A 79 -8.65 5.08 -3.21
CA ASP A 79 -9.11 3.74 -2.88
C ASP A 79 -10.32 3.77 -1.93
N CYS A 80 -11.16 2.75 -1.98
CA CYS A 80 -12.30 2.57 -1.10
C CYS A 80 -11.89 2.07 0.29
N GLU A 81 -10.74 1.41 0.41
CA GLU A 81 -10.21 0.90 1.67
C GLU A 81 -9.48 2.00 2.46
N GLU A 82 -9.96 2.26 3.68
CA GLU A 82 -9.39 3.27 4.57
C GLU A 82 -7.89 3.06 4.85
N GLY A 83 -7.46 1.81 5.01
CA GLY A 83 -6.06 1.48 5.27
C GLY A 83 -5.14 1.83 4.10
N VAL A 84 -5.67 1.72 2.87
CA VAL A 84 -4.95 2.12 1.64
C VAL A 84 -4.86 3.63 1.60
N ARG A 85 -5.98 4.34 1.82
CA ARG A 85 -6.00 5.80 1.88
C ARG A 85 -5.07 6.34 2.96
N ALA A 86 -5.00 5.70 4.12
CA ALA A 86 -4.13 6.11 5.22
C ALA A 86 -2.63 5.97 4.85
N GLU A 87 -2.23 4.85 4.24
CA GLU A 87 -0.84 4.64 3.81
C GLU A 87 -0.47 5.57 2.65
N ALA A 88 -1.36 5.72 1.67
CA ALA A 88 -1.23 6.67 0.58
C ALA A 88 -1.08 8.11 1.10
N ALA A 89 -1.90 8.52 2.06
CA ALA A 89 -1.84 9.86 2.64
C ALA A 89 -0.51 10.15 3.35
N ARG A 90 0.17 9.12 3.88
CA ARG A 90 1.50 9.27 4.49
C ARG A 90 2.63 9.43 3.48
N THR A 91 2.50 8.84 2.30
CA THR A 91 3.65 8.55 1.42
C THR A 91 3.54 9.17 0.04
N ALA A 92 2.34 9.51 -0.42
CA ALA A 92 2.13 10.04 -1.76
C ALA A 92 2.98 11.29 -2.02
N PRO A 93 3.53 11.46 -3.23
CA PRO A 93 4.21 12.68 -3.63
C PRO A 93 3.23 13.85 -3.61
N ILE A 94 3.69 15.02 -3.18
CA ILE A 94 2.88 16.25 -3.19
C ILE A 94 2.94 16.86 -4.58
N THR A 95 1.84 16.75 -5.30
CA THR A 95 1.56 17.44 -6.55
C THR A 95 0.35 18.34 -6.34
N ARG A 96 0.00 19.14 -7.35
CA ARG A 96 -1.23 19.95 -7.30
C ARG A 96 -2.46 19.09 -7.05
N GLU A 97 -2.55 17.94 -7.72
CA GLU A 97 -3.70 17.03 -7.64
C GLU A 97 -3.74 16.30 -6.30
N THR A 98 -2.64 15.66 -5.90
CA THR A 98 -2.60 14.93 -4.63
C THR A 98 -2.74 15.87 -3.44
N GLY A 99 -2.19 17.08 -3.50
CA GLY A 99 -2.38 18.11 -2.47
C GLY A 99 -3.85 18.55 -2.33
N LEU A 100 -4.60 18.67 -3.43
CA LEU A 100 -6.04 18.91 -3.37
C LEU A 100 -6.79 17.74 -2.74
N ARG A 101 -6.43 16.50 -3.12
CA ARG A 101 -7.04 15.30 -2.55
C ARG A 101 -6.77 15.17 -1.05
N LEU A 102 -5.54 15.38 -0.60
CA LEU A 102 -5.16 15.36 0.81
C LEU A 102 -5.92 16.41 1.62
N ARG A 103 -6.11 17.63 1.10
CA ARG A 103 -6.93 18.65 1.79
C ARG A 103 -8.37 18.20 1.97
N ARG A 104 -8.96 17.60 0.93
CA ARG A 104 -10.32 17.03 1.01
C ARG A 104 -10.39 15.93 2.06
N LEU A 105 -9.46 14.97 2.03
CA LEU A 105 -9.39 13.89 3.03
C LEU A 105 -9.26 14.43 4.45
N HIS A 106 -8.40 15.42 4.68
CA HIS A 106 -8.20 16.00 6.01
C HIS A 106 -9.47 16.68 6.57
N GLN A 107 -10.20 17.36 5.69
CA GLN A 107 -11.37 18.17 6.03
C GLN A 107 -12.69 17.38 6.04
N ASP A 108 -12.71 16.18 5.48
CA ASP A 108 -13.89 15.32 5.44
C ASP A 108 -14.23 14.79 6.83
N GLY A 109 -15.38 15.21 7.38
CA GLY A 109 -15.83 14.80 8.71
C GLY A 109 -16.32 13.35 8.78
N ALA A 110 -16.66 12.74 7.65
CA ALA A 110 -17.09 11.35 7.55
C ALA A 110 -15.92 10.38 7.27
N GLU A 111 -14.75 10.91 6.96
CA GLU A 111 -13.53 10.11 6.73
C GLU A 111 -12.93 9.62 8.05
N GLU A 112 -12.23 8.49 7.97
CA GLU A 112 -11.59 7.85 9.11
C GLU A 112 -10.55 8.76 9.79
N PRO A 113 -10.54 8.85 11.14
CA PRO A 113 -9.63 9.73 11.86
C PRO A 113 -8.16 9.53 11.51
N ALA A 114 -7.74 8.28 11.27
CA ALA A 114 -6.36 7.95 10.89
C ALA A 114 -5.99 8.49 9.50
N VAL A 115 -6.92 8.46 8.54
CA VAL A 115 -6.72 9.01 7.19
C VAL A 115 -6.64 10.53 7.26
N ARG A 116 -7.56 11.17 8.01
CA ARG A 116 -7.59 12.62 8.22
C ARG A 116 -6.31 13.15 8.86
N ALA A 117 -5.82 12.45 9.88
CA ALA A 117 -4.59 12.79 10.59
C ALA A 117 -3.36 12.64 9.68
N ALA A 118 -3.28 11.53 8.93
CA ALA A 118 -2.20 11.30 7.96
C ALA A 118 -2.17 12.39 6.88
N ALA A 119 -3.32 12.73 6.31
CA ALA A 119 -3.43 13.76 5.28
C ALA A 119 -3.07 15.15 5.80
N GLY A 120 -3.52 15.50 7.02
CA GLY A 120 -3.17 16.77 7.68
C GLY A 120 -1.67 16.88 7.93
N THR A 121 -1.05 15.82 8.45
CA THR A 121 0.40 15.77 8.68
C THR A 121 1.18 15.95 7.38
N ARG A 122 0.74 15.26 6.32
CA ARG A 122 1.42 15.29 5.03
C ARG A 122 1.41 16.67 4.37
N LEU A 123 0.38 17.46 4.58
CA LEU A 123 0.25 18.83 4.04
C LEU A 123 1.13 19.87 4.75
N MET A 124 1.71 19.54 5.91
CA MET A 124 2.58 20.43 6.66
C MET A 124 4.07 20.26 6.31
N ILE A 125 4.40 19.25 5.49
CA ILE A 125 5.76 18.95 5.01
C ILE A 125 5.97 19.63 3.66
#